data_AF-A0A934BIW1-F1
#
_entry.id   AF-A0A934BIW1-F1
#
_cell.length_a   1.000
_cell.length_b   1.000
_cell.length_c   1.000
_cell.angle_alpha   90.00
_cell.angle_beta   90.00
_cell.angle_gamma   90.00
#
_symmetry.space_group_name_H-M   'P 1'
#
loop_
_entity.id
_entity.type
_entity.pdbx_description
1 polymer ?
#
loop_
_entity_poly.entity_id
_entity_poly.type
_entity_poly.pdbx_seq_one_letter_code
_entity_poly.pdbx_strand_id
1 'polypeptide(L)'
;HRSGKWCTYNTPMDGLRGNSMKQIAFQIRPGSEEINCCSANAPRGFGMISDWALMTDGQGLVLNWYGPSALSAMLNGTAVAIKQQTDYPRDGRIVLNVSPERDMRFPLKLRIPHWSATSRVQVNGQPVRDVKPGAYLVLDREWKPGDTVQVDLDMSLHYWAGERECAGTTSIYRGPLLLVYELDRQWPALNPAIHFSAGWKHLGHSSVTKVIGASLEASFEGTVVTWKGCKFDDAGNARVTIDGKEIAVVDQYGPKRGDPFTWECRDLQAGKHTIKLTVLAEKNPDSKEHWINVGGIDPPAYAGPMFDAATMDGSIVPTDGAMAPLLMMEFTNTDGKKVRLRDYGTAGEGGVHYLSWLKVRHVKPAPFSEANPLRSSRSTR
;
A
#
# COMPACT_ATOMS: atom_id res chain seq x y z
N HIS A 1 -2.56 -5.72 9.88
CA HIS A 1 -3.92 -6.18 9.53
C HIS A 1 -4.93 -5.47 10.40
N ARG A 2 -6.09 -5.10 9.87
CA ARG A 2 -7.06 -4.25 10.56
C ARG A 2 -7.72 -4.88 11.77
N SER A 3 -7.84 -6.20 11.78
CA SER A 3 -8.26 -6.93 12.98
C SER A 3 -7.28 -6.85 14.16
N GLY A 4 -6.09 -6.25 13.99
CA GLY A 4 -5.03 -6.24 14.99
C GLY A 4 -4.31 -7.60 15.17
N LYS A 5 -4.82 -8.68 14.57
CA LYS A 5 -4.29 -10.05 14.75
C LYS A 5 -2.86 -10.26 14.24
N TRP A 6 -2.39 -9.43 13.32
CA TRP A 6 -1.02 -9.52 12.81
C TRP A 6 -0.53 -8.21 12.19
N CYS A 7 0.78 -8.08 12.11
CA CYS A 7 1.53 -6.97 11.53
C CYS A 7 2.53 -7.50 10.50
N THR A 8 2.94 -6.64 9.56
CA THR A 8 4.01 -6.96 8.60
C THR A 8 5.38 -6.70 9.24
N TYR A 9 6.36 -7.55 8.95
CA TYR A 9 7.76 -7.22 9.22
C TYR A 9 8.36 -6.47 8.02
N ASN A 10 8.31 -7.11 6.85
CA ASN A 10 8.60 -6.44 5.59
C ASN A 10 7.31 -5.87 4.99
N THR A 11 7.32 -4.59 4.67
CA THR A 11 6.18 -3.86 4.08
C THR A 11 6.60 -3.35 2.71
N PRO A 12 6.58 -4.21 1.67
CA PRO A 12 7.14 -3.86 0.37
C PRO A 12 6.28 -2.81 -0.34
N MET A 13 6.91 -1.94 -1.12
CA MET A 13 6.19 -0.94 -1.93
C MET A 13 5.33 -1.62 -3.01
N ASP A 14 5.88 -2.63 -3.67
CA ASP A 14 5.17 -3.53 -4.58
C ASP A 14 5.40 -4.95 -4.10
N GLY A 15 4.37 -5.78 -4.02
CA GLY A 15 4.57 -7.14 -3.51
C GLY A 15 3.39 -7.77 -2.80
N LEU A 16 3.73 -8.78 -2.01
CA LEU A 16 2.85 -9.45 -1.06
C LEU A 16 3.19 -9.01 0.36
N ARG A 17 2.17 -8.72 1.16
CA ARG A 17 2.33 -8.56 2.61
C ARG A 17 2.33 -9.92 3.28
N GLY A 18 3.35 -10.16 4.10
CA GLY A 18 3.44 -11.36 4.92
C GLY A 18 3.20 -11.05 6.40
N ASN A 19 2.68 -12.05 7.11
CA ASN A 19 2.55 -12.00 8.56
C ASN A 19 3.95 -12.08 9.21
N SER A 20 4.26 -11.14 10.10
CA SER A 20 5.53 -11.10 10.84
C SER A 20 5.82 -12.40 11.56
N MET A 21 4.82 -13.05 12.18
CA MET A 21 4.99 -14.33 12.88
C MET A 21 5.53 -15.44 11.98
N LYS A 22 5.26 -15.37 10.66
CA LYS A 22 5.82 -16.31 9.67
C LYS A 22 7.15 -15.81 9.10
N GLN A 23 7.24 -14.52 8.75
CA GLN A 23 8.40 -13.95 8.08
C GLN A 23 9.65 -13.91 8.96
N ILE A 24 9.48 -13.69 10.26
CA ILE A 24 10.56 -13.63 11.25
C ILE A 24 10.42 -14.72 12.30
N ALA A 25 9.89 -15.88 11.91
CA ALA A 25 9.73 -17.02 12.81
C ALA A 25 11.06 -17.47 13.46
N PHE A 26 12.19 -17.22 12.80
CA PHE A 26 13.53 -17.49 13.31
C PHE A 26 13.93 -16.63 14.53
N GLN A 27 13.17 -15.57 14.86
CA GLN A 27 13.40 -14.70 16.01
C GLN A 27 12.56 -15.09 17.24
N ILE A 28 11.70 -16.10 17.11
CA ILE A 28 10.76 -16.52 18.15
C ILE A 28 11.45 -17.46 19.15
N ARG A 29 11.09 -17.35 20.43
CA ARG A 29 11.43 -18.35 21.46
C ARG A 29 10.26 -19.34 21.64
N PRO A 30 10.54 -20.61 21.97
CA PRO A 30 9.48 -21.57 22.28
C PRO A 30 8.53 -21.04 23.39
N GLY A 31 7.23 -21.10 23.15
CA GLY A 31 6.19 -20.60 24.05
C GLY A 31 5.90 -19.09 23.93
N SER A 32 6.52 -18.40 22.96
CA SER A 32 6.28 -16.98 22.70
C SER A 32 6.03 -16.69 21.21
N GLU A 33 5.35 -17.60 20.52
CA GLU A 33 5.19 -17.59 19.05
C GLU A 33 4.49 -16.35 18.49
N GLU A 34 3.68 -15.68 19.31
CA GLU A 34 2.97 -14.46 18.92
C GLU A 34 3.74 -13.17 19.28
N ILE A 35 4.87 -13.28 19.99
CA ILE A 35 5.63 -12.16 20.52
C ILE A 35 6.89 -11.94 19.70
N ASN A 36 6.87 -10.89 18.88
CA ASN A 36 8.03 -10.40 18.12
C ASN A 36 8.08 -8.86 18.15
N CYS A 37 9.15 -8.28 17.61
CA CYS A 37 9.33 -6.83 17.64
C CYS A 37 8.20 -6.07 16.94
N CYS A 38 7.60 -6.62 15.89
CA CYS A 38 6.47 -6.00 15.19
C CYS A 38 5.19 -6.09 16.02
N SER A 39 4.89 -7.25 16.63
CA SER A 39 3.68 -7.39 17.45
C SER A 39 3.72 -6.54 18.72
N ALA A 40 4.91 -6.29 19.27
CA ALA A 40 5.10 -5.36 20.38
C ALA A 40 5.05 -3.88 19.95
N ASN A 41 5.73 -3.50 18.86
CA ASN A 41 5.86 -2.09 18.47
C ASN A 41 4.70 -1.53 17.66
N ALA A 42 4.03 -2.34 16.82
CA ALA A 42 2.92 -1.87 16.00
C ALA A 42 1.78 -1.22 16.82
N PRO A 43 1.23 -1.85 17.88
CA PRO A 43 0.20 -1.21 18.71
C PRO A 43 0.73 -0.01 19.49
N ARG A 44 2.02 -0.02 19.89
CA ARG A 44 2.65 1.11 20.59
C ARG A 44 2.60 2.39 19.75
N GLY A 45 2.91 2.31 18.46
CA GLY A 45 2.85 3.47 17.56
C GLY A 45 1.47 4.12 17.51
N PHE A 46 0.40 3.32 17.50
CA PHE A 46 -0.98 3.82 17.57
C PHE A 46 -1.32 4.40 18.95
N GLY A 47 -0.88 3.74 20.02
CA GLY A 47 -1.09 4.22 21.39
C GLY A 47 -0.45 5.59 21.64
N MET A 48 0.68 5.87 21.01
CA MET A 48 1.38 7.15 21.16
C MET A 48 0.70 8.33 20.45
N ILE A 49 -0.36 8.12 19.65
CA ILE A 49 -1.09 9.23 18.99
C ILE A 49 -1.54 10.26 20.03
N SER A 50 -1.96 9.84 21.23
CA SER A 50 -2.34 10.75 22.31
C SER A 50 -1.24 11.71 22.74
N ASP A 51 0.03 11.31 22.61
CA ASP A 51 1.18 12.06 23.11
C ASP A 51 1.56 13.22 22.20
N TRP A 52 1.26 13.09 20.90
CA TRP A 52 1.66 14.07 19.89
C TRP A 52 0.50 14.65 19.10
N ALA A 53 -0.74 14.14 19.22
CA ALA A 53 -1.89 14.69 18.50
C ALA A 53 -2.16 16.15 18.86
N LEU A 54 -2.18 16.45 20.17
CA LEU A 54 -2.31 17.79 20.74
C LEU A 54 -1.19 17.99 21.77
N MET A 55 -0.29 18.92 21.48
CA MET A 55 0.85 19.25 22.34
C MET A 55 0.71 20.68 22.89
N THR A 56 1.55 21.00 23.87
CA THR A 56 1.75 22.37 24.36
C THR A 56 3.22 22.77 24.15
N ASP A 57 3.48 24.04 23.89
CA ASP A 57 4.84 24.57 23.69
C ASP A 57 5.19 25.71 24.65
N GLY A 58 4.50 25.78 25.79
CA GLY A 58 4.64 26.81 26.81
C GLY A 58 3.89 28.11 26.49
N GLN A 59 3.58 28.40 25.22
CA GLN A 59 2.79 29.57 24.83
C GLN A 59 1.33 29.22 24.56
N GLY A 60 1.07 28.06 23.94
CA GLY A 60 -0.30 27.62 23.68
C GLY A 60 -0.37 26.17 23.22
N LEU A 61 -1.30 25.89 22.30
CA LEU A 61 -1.60 24.55 21.81
C LEU A 61 -1.02 24.33 20.41
N VAL A 62 -0.57 23.10 20.15
CA VAL A 62 -0.09 22.65 18.85
C VAL A 62 -0.87 21.41 18.43
N LEU A 63 -1.72 21.53 17.41
CA LEU A 63 -2.51 20.43 16.87
C LEU A 63 -1.79 19.82 15.65
N ASN A 64 -1.23 18.62 15.85
CA ASN A 64 -0.45 17.91 14.84
C ASN A 64 -1.29 16.89 14.06
N TRP A 65 -2.27 16.27 14.71
CA TRP A 65 -3.04 15.17 14.13
C TRP A 65 -4.49 15.58 13.87
N TYR A 66 -4.94 15.30 12.65
CA TYR A 66 -6.33 15.45 12.25
C TYR A 66 -7.01 14.08 12.20
N GLY A 67 -8.17 14.00 12.81
CA GLY A 67 -9.05 12.83 12.79
C GLY A 67 -10.15 12.92 13.85
N PRO A 68 -11.23 12.13 13.75
CA PRO A 68 -12.33 12.16 14.71
C PRO A 68 -11.80 11.94 16.13
N SER A 69 -11.92 12.94 17.00
CA SER A 69 -11.34 12.89 18.33
C SER A 69 -11.91 13.95 19.27
N ALA A 70 -11.76 13.71 20.57
CA ALA A 70 -11.88 14.71 21.62
C ALA A 70 -10.57 14.73 22.39
N LEU A 71 -9.91 15.88 22.42
CA LEU A 71 -8.59 16.09 23.01
C LEU A 71 -8.70 17.18 24.08
N SER A 72 -7.84 17.14 25.09
CA SER A 72 -7.78 18.19 26.11
C SER A 72 -6.36 18.39 26.59
N ALA A 73 -6.02 19.63 26.94
CA ALA A 73 -4.73 19.99 27.52
C ALA A 73 -4.91 21.11 28.56
N MET A 74 -3.97 21.19 29.49
CA MET A 74 -3.91 22.27 30.48
C MET A 74 -3.01 23.40 29.99
N LEU A 75 -3.52 24.63 30.02
CA LEU A 75 -2.76 25.86 29.77
C LEU A 75 -2.94 26.81 30.94
N ASN A 76 -1.85 27.16 31.63
CA ASN A 76 -1.85 28.11 32.75
C ASN A 76 -2.95 27.81 33.80
N GLY A 77 -3.15 26.53 34.12
CA GLY A 77 -4.17 26.07 35.07
C GLY A 77 -5.61 26.10 34.54
N THR A 78 -5.83 26.38 33.26
CA THR A 78 -7.15 26.34 32.59
C THR A 78 -7.19 25.17 31.62
N ALA A 79 -8.21 24.31 31.74
CA ALA A 79 -8.43 23.22 30.79
C ALA A 79 -8.95 23.77 29.46
N VAL A 80 -8.40 23.26 28.35
CA VAL A 80 -8.89 23.56 27.00
C VAL A 80 -9.21 22.26 26.30
N ALA A 81 -10.49 22.09 25.94
CA ALA A 81 -10.96 20.96 25.15
C ALA A 81 -11.01 21.32 23.66
N ILE A 82 -10.62 20.38 22.80
CA ILE A 82 -10.76 20.46 21.35
C ILE A 82 -11.49 19.23 20.86
N LYS A 83 -12.65 19.42 20.22
CA LYS A 83 -13.38 18.35 19.53
C LYS A 83 -13.16 18.48 18.02
N GLN A 84 -12.72 17.40 17.37
CA GLN A 84 -12.53 17.34 15.93
C GLN A 84 -13.67 16.56 15.27
N GLN A 85 -14.32 17.17 14.28
CA GLN A 85 -15.33 16.56 13.43
C GLN A 85 -14.81 16.56 11.99
N THR A 86 -14.51 15.37 11.46
CA THR A 86 -13.90 15.20 10.14
C THR A 86 -14.01 13.74 9.70
N ASP A 87 -13.96 13.47 8.39
CA ASP A 87 -13.71 12.13 7.84
C ASP A 87 -12.26 12.01 7.32
N TYR A 88 -11.36 12.91 7.74
CA TYR A 88 -9.94 12.82 7.42
C TYR A 88 -9.38 11.45 7.86
N PRO A 89 -8.58 10.76 7.02
CA PRO A 89 -7.98 11.25 5.77
C PRO A 89 -8.77 10.96 4.47
N ARG A 90 -10.03 10.49 4.54
CA ARG A 90 -10.87 10.34 3.34
C ARG A 90 -11.31 11.69 2.77
N ASP A 91 -11.52 12.68 3.63
CA ASP A 91 -11.86 14.05 3.21
C ASP A 91 -10.93 15.11 3.84
N GLY A 92 -10.86 16.28 3.20
CA GLY A 92 -10.00 17.39 3.62
C GLY A 92 -10.66 18.38 4.58
N ARG A 93 -11.96 18.27 4.86
CA ARG A 93 -12.68 19.18 5.75
C ARG A 93 -12.57 18.75 7.20
N ILE A 94 -12.04 19.65 8.03
CA ILE A 94 -11.86 19.46 9.47
C ILE A 94 -12.53 20.61 10.20
N VAL A 95 -13.44 20.29 11.12
CA VAL A 95 -14.09 21.27 11.99
C VAL A 95 -13.63 21.02 13.42
N LEU A 96 -13.02 22.03 14.02
CA LEU A 96 -12.54 22.03 15.40
C LEU A 96 -13.50 22.89 16.23
N ASN A 97 -14.01 22.34 17.33
CA ASN A 97 -14.66 23.13 18.38
C ASN A 97 -13.66 23.32 19.52
N VAL A 98 -13.31 24.57 19.80
CA VAL A 98 -12.37 24.97 20.84
C VAL A 98 -13.18 25.44 22.05
N SER A 99 -12.96 24.80 23.19
CA SER A 99 -13.72 25.06 24.41
C SER A 99 -12.77 25.19 25.60
N PRO A 100 -12.20 26.38 25.86
CA PRO A 100 -11.55 26.64 27.14
C PRO A 100 -12.59 26.68 28.27
N GLU A 101 -12.20 26.36 29.50
CA GLU A 101 -13.10 26.41 30.66
C GLU A 101 -13.64 27.82 30.95
N ARG A 102 -12.85 28.84 30.58
CA ARG A 102 -13.16 30.27 30.66
C ARG A 102 -12.51 31.00 29.49
N ASP A 103 -13.02 32.17 29.14
CA ASP A 103 -12.43 33.02 28.09
C ASP A 103 -10.93 33.20 28.35
N MET A 104 -10.10 32.88 27.35
CA MET A 104 -8.65 32.87 27.51
C MET A 104 -7.96 33.15 26.17
N ARG A 105 -6.94 34.01 26.18
CA ARG A 105 -6.07 34.25 25.03
C ARG A 105 -4.92 33.26 25.00
N PHE A 106 -4.76 32.57 23.87
CA PHE A 106 -3.62 31.70 23.60
C PHE A 106 -3.47 31.43 22.09
N PRO A 107 -2.24 31.15 21.61
CA PRO A 107 -2.04 30.66 20.26
C PRO A 107 -2.50 29.20 20.12
N LEU A 108 -3.36 28.95 19.13
CA LEU A 108 -3.62 27.61 18.60
C LEU A 108 -2.85 27.44 17.28
N LYS A 109 -1.86 26.55 17.27
CA LYS A 109 -1.00 26.26 16.12
C LYS A 109 -1.54 25.04 15.38
N LEU A 110 -1.88 25.20 14.11
CA LEU A 110 -2.46 24.15 13.27
C LEU A 110 -1.43 23.69 12.22
N ARG A 111 -1.12 22.39 12.17
CA ARG A 111 -0.22 21.86 11.13
C ARG A 111 -0.87 21.93 9.75
N ILE A 112 -0.36 22.77 8.87
CA ILE A 112 -0.75 22.77 7.44
C ILE A 112 0.16 21.78 6.70
N PRO A 113 -0.34 20.63 6.23
CA PRO A 113 0.50 19.63 5.58
C PRO A 113 1.11 20.18 4.29
N HIS A 114 2.39 19.93 4.04
CA HIS A 114 3.09 20.44 2.85
C HIS A 114 2.44 19.97 1.52
N TRP A 115 1.83 18.77 1.50
CA TRP A 115 1.14 18.27 0.30
C TRP A 115 -0.13 19.06 -0.03
N SER A 116 -0.69 19.81 0.92
CA SER A 116 -1.90 20.59 0.70
C SER A 116 -1.51 21.93 0.06
N ALA A 117 -1.58 22.04 -1.26
CA ALA A 117 -1.05 23.21 -1.97
C ALA A 117 -1.88 24.47 -1.69
N THR A 118 -3.20 24.32 -1.60
CA THR A 118 -4.13 25.40 -1.30
C THR A 118 -5.08 25.03 -0.15
N SER A 119 -4.69 25.34 1.08
CA SER A 119 -5.57 25.17 2.25
C SER A 119 -6.35 26.46 2.55
N ARG A 120 -7.58 26.31 3.03
CA ARG A 120 -8.38 27.43 3.55
C ARG A 120 -8.66 27.22 5.03
N VAL A 121 -8.55 28.28 5.82
CA VAL A 121 -8.87 28.25 7.25
C VAL A 121 -9.85 29.38 7.58
N GLN A 122 -10.83 29.08 8.41
CA GLN A 122 -11.81 30.04 8.91
C GLN A 122 -11.95 29.91 10.43
N VAL A 123 -12.11 31.02 11.13
CA VAL A 123 -12.46 31.06 12.56
C VAL A 123 -13.80 31.76 12.70
N ASN A 124 -14.80 31.07 13.27
CA ASN A 124 -16.18 31.56 13.38
C ASN A 124 -16.73 32.09 12.05
N GLY A 125 -16.45 31.37 10.95
CA GLY A 125 -16.85 31.74 9.59
C GLY A 125 -16.03 32.87 8.94
N GLN A 126 -15.06 33.46 9.65
CA GLN A 126 -14.20 34.51 9.09
C GLN A 126 -12.91 33.92 8.53
N PRO A 127 -12.53 34.23 7.26
CA PRO A 127 -11.34 33.67 6.63
C PRO A 127 -10.04 34.16 7.27
N VAL A 128 -9.09 33.25 7.42
CA VAL A 128 -7.72 33.52 7.88
C VAL A 128 -6.79 33.62 6.67
N ARG A 129 -5.89 34.61 6.68
CA ARG A 129 -4.89 34.84 5.62
C ARG A 129 -3.59 34.08 5.91
N ASP A 130 -2.69 34.08 4.94
CA ASP A 130 -1.31 33.56 5.07
C ASP A 130 -1.20 32.09 5.50
N VAL A 131 -2.15 31.27 5.04
CA VAL A 131 -2.11 29.81 5.22
C VAL A 131 -1.04 29.22 4.29
N LYS A 132 0.08 28.74 4.87
CA LYS A 132 1.24 28.26 4.11
C LYS A 132 1.40 26.74 4.23
N PRO A 133 1.55 26.00 3.11
CA PRO A 133 1.86 24.57 3.15
C PRO A 133 3.18 24.30 3.89
N GLY A 134 3.22 23.23 4.67
CA GLY A 134 4.44 22.77 5.35
C GLY A 134 4.81 23.57 6.61
N ALA A 135 3.93 24.45 7.07
CA ALA A 135 4.12 25.28 8.25
C ALA A 135 2.99 25.09 9.27
N TYR A 136 3.21 25.59 10.49
CA TYR A 136 2.12 25.79 11.43
C TYR A 136 1.45 27.14 11.18
N LEU A 137 0.13 27.13 11.00
CA LEU A 137 -0.68 28.35 11.06
C LEU A 137 -0.93 28.70 12.52
N VAL A 138 -0.53 29.90 12.94
CA VAL A 138 -0.72 30.37 14.32
C VAL A 138 -1.97 31.23 14.41
N LEU A 139 -2.95 30.78 15.20
CA LEU A 139 -4.15 31.53 15.55
C LEU A 139 -4.03 32.06 16.98
N ASP A 140 -3.43 33.23 17.15
CA ASP A 140 -3.34 33.92 18.45
C ASP A 140 -4.51 34.89 18.65
N ARG A 141 -5.44 34.51 19.52
CA ARG A 141 -6.63 35.28 19.84
C ARG A 141 -7.19 34.90 21.21
N GLU A 142 -8.16 35.69 21.67
CA GLU A 142 -9.05 35.28 22.74
C GLU A 142 -10.05 34.23 22.23
N TRP A 143 -10.10 33.11 22.94
CA TRP A 143 -10.97 31.98 22.66
C TRP A 143 -12.09 31.90 23.68
N LYS A 144 -13.30 31.64 23.19
CA LYS A 144 -14.49 31.42 24.00
C LYS A 144 -14.99 29.98 23.88
N PRO A 145 -15.69 29.45 24.89
CA PRO A 145 -16.34 28.14 24.77
C PRO A 145 -17.20 28.03 23.51
N GLY A 146 -16.87 27.08 22.63
CA GLY A 146 -17.63 26.82 21.40
C GLY A 146 -17.13 27.56 20.15
N ASP A 147 -16.05 28.35 20.24
CA ASP A 147 -15.39 28.90 19.05
C ASP A 147 -15.04 27.79 18.07
N THR A 148 -15.23 28.05 16.79
CA THR A 148 -15.09 27.04 15.74
C THR A 148 -13.99 27.42 14.76
N VAL A 149 -13.13 26.46 14.46
CA VAL A 149 -12.13 26.58 13.39
C VAL A 149 -12.44 25.55 12.31
N GLN A 150 -12.61 26.00 11.07
CA GLN A 150 -12.71 25.12 9.90
C GLN A 150 -11.39 25.14 9.13
N VAL A 151 -10.86 23.98 8.81
CA VAL A 151 -9.70 23.78 7.93
C VAL A 151 -10.17 22.95 6.74
N ASP A 152 -9.98 23.46 5.53
CA ASP A 152 -10.21 22.74 4.28
C ASP A 152 -8.88 22.49 3.59
N LEU A 153 -8.44 21.24 3.58
CA LEU A 153 -7.19 20.80 2.94
C LEU A 153 -7.42 20.44 1.46
N ASP A 154 -6.49 20.85 0.59
CA ASP A 154 -6.42 20.43 -0.81
C ASP A 154 -6.08 18.93 -0.94
N MET A 155 -7.12 18.13 -1.19
CA MET A 155 -7.04 16.68 -1.41
C MET A 155 -6.91 16.30 -2.89
N SER A 156 -6.49 17.19 -3.78
CA SER A 156 -6.21 16.81 -5.18
C SER A 156 -5.05 15.81 -5.26
N LEU A 157 -4.92 15.10 -6.40
CA LEU A 157 -3.85 14.12 -6.60
C LEU A 157 -2.47 14.79 -6.69
N HIS A 158 -1.47 14.17 -6.07
CA HIS A 158 -0.07 14.52 -6.25
C HIS A 158 0.76 13.26 -6.51
N TYR A 159 1.89 13.43 -7.17
CA TYR A 159 2.63 12.36 -7.82
C TYR A 159 4.10 12.40 -7.40
N TRP A 160 4.65 11.25 -7.04
CA TRP A 160 6.09 11.09 -6.82
C TRP A 160 6.66 10.25 -7.98
N ALA A 161 7.43 10.90 -8.85
CA ALA A 161 8.17 10.24 -9.93
C ALA A 161 9.31 9.37 -9.36
N GLY A 162 9.34 8.09 -9.73
CA GLY A 162 10.37 7.16 -9.28
C GLY A 162 11.74 7.45 -9.89
N GLU A 163 12.79 7.13 -9.12
CA GLU A 163 14.20 7.30 -9.50
C GLU A 163 14.93 5.97 -9.39
N ARG A 164 16.10 5.87 -10.02
CA ARG A 164 16.97 4.69 -9.99
C ARG A 164 16.21 3.40 -10.34
N GLU A 165 16.07 2.48 -9.40
CA GLU A 165 15.38 1.19 -9.57
C GLU A 165 13.88 1.37 -9.84
N CYS A 166 13.31 2.53 -9.49
CA CYS A 166 11.92 2.91 -9.77
C CYS A 166 11.80 3.90 -10.94
N ALA A 167 12.87 4.13 -11.73
CA ALA A 167 12.80 5.04 -12.86
C ALA A 167 11.69 4.65 -13.85
N GLY A 168 10.90 5.65 -14.28
CA GLY A 168 9.79 5.42 -15.22
C GLY A 168 8.53 4.82 -14.57
N THR A 169 8.43 4.82 -13.24
CA THR A 169 7.18 4.58 -12.51
C THR A 169 6.82 5.80 -11.66
N THR A 170 5.64 5.80 -11.05
CA THR A 170 5.14 6.91 -10.23
C THR A 170 4.23 6.38 -9.12
N SER A 171 4.41 6.91 -7.91
CA SER A 171 3.45 6.77 -6.83
C SER A 171 2.42 7.89 -6.86
N ILE A 172 1.16 7.54 -6.66
CA ILE A 172 0.02 8.45 -6.72
C ILE A 172 -0.54 8.63 -5.32
N TYR A 173 -0.73 9.86 -4.89
CA TYR A 173 -1.21 10.19 -3.56
C TYR A 173 -2.47 11.05 -3.61
N ARG A 174 -3.35 10.85 -2.62
CA ARG A 174 -4.47 11.76 -2.32
C ARG A 174 -4.38 12.18 -0.86
N GLY A 175 -4.07 13.46 -0.63
CA GLY A 175 -3.72 13.91 0.72
C GLY A 175 -2.52 13.13 1.27
N PRO A 176 -2.60 12.53 2.48
CA PRO A 176 -1.53 11.70 3.04
C PRO A 176 -1.57 10.24 2.55
N LEU A 177 -2.58 9.84 1.77
CA LEU A 177 -2.81 8.45 1.41
C LEU A 177 -2.10 8.11 0.10
N LEU A 178 -1.18 7.15 0.13
CA LEU A 178 -0.64 6.47 -1.05
C LEU A 178 -1.74 5.57 -1.64
N LEU A 179 -2.05 5.77 -2.92
CA LEU A 179 -2.99 4.94 -3.68
C LEU A 179 -2.24 3.80 -4.36
N VAL A 180 -2.82 2.60 -4.30
CA VAL A 180 -2.23 1.39 -4.88
C VAL A 180 -3.23 0.57 -5.67
N TYR A 181 -2.70 -0.09 -6.69
CA TYR A 181 -3.43 -1.08 -7.47
C TYR A 181 -3.26 -2.45 -6.81
N GLU A 182 -4.33 -3.00 -6.26
CA GLU A 182 -4.36 -4.39 -5.81
C GLU A 182 -4.83 -5.26 -6.97
N LEU A 183 -4.10 -6.34 -7.25
CA LEU A 183 -4.41 -7.23 -8.34
C LEU A 183 -5.66 -8.05 -8.04
N ASP A 184 -6.41 -8.45 -9.06
CA ASP A 184 -7.61 -9.23 -8.83
C ASP A 184 -7.26 -10.61 -8.22
N ARG A 185 -8.09 -11.06 -7.25
CA ARG A 185 -7.90 -12.32 -6.51
C ARG A 185 -7.89 -13.58 -7.39
N GLN A 186 -8.19 -13.47 -8.68
CA GLN A 186 -8.13 -14.57 -9.66
C GLN A 186 -6.82 -14.52 -10.47
N TRP A 187 -5.71 -14.20 -9.81
CA TRP A 187 -4.39 -13.92 -10.39
C TRP A 187 -3.91 -14.89 -11.49
N PRO A 188 -4.13 -16.22 -11.47
CA PRO A 188 -3.73 -17.02 -12.63
C PRO A 188 -4.69 -16.89 -13.83
N ALA A 189 -5.97 -16.56 -13.63
CA ALA A 189 -6.96 -16.43 -14.72
C ALA A 189 -7.00 -15.04 -15.37
N LEU A 190 -6.48 -14.01 -14.69
CA LEU A 190 -6.58 -12.60 -15.12
C LEU A 190 -5.24 -11.96 -15.48
N ASN A 191 -4.11 -12.67 -15.38
CA ASN A 191 -2.84 -12.15 -15.85
C ASN A 191 -2.66 -12.46 -17.35
N PRO A 192 -2.89 -11.50 -18.28
CA PRO A 192 -2.74 -11.75 -19.72
C PRO A 192 -1.31 -12.08 -20.14
N ALA A 193 -0.32 -11.91 -19.24
CA ALA A 193 1.06 -12.27 -19.47
C ALA A 193 1.36 -13.75 -19.18
N ILE A 194 0.40 -14.54 -18.67
CA ILE A 194 0.57 -15.98 -18.43
C ILE A 194 -0.43 -16.78 -19.29
N HIS A 195 0.09 -17.65 -20.13
CA HIS A 195 -0.68 -18.53 -21.00
C HIS A 195 -0.56 -19.97 -20.52
N PHE A 196 -1.69 -20.61 -20.21
CA PHE A 196 -1.75 -22.02 -19.83
C PHE A 196 -2.23 -22.85 -21.02
N SER A 197 -1.62 -24.01 -21.25
CA SER A 197 -2.14 -25.01 -22.19
C SER A 197 -3.44 -25.65 -21.68
N ALA A 198 -4.06 -26.53 -22.46
CA ALA A 198 -5.15 -27.37 -21.97
C ALA A 198 -4.70 -28.24 -20.77
N GLY A 199 -5.64 -28.57 -19.88
CA GLY A 199 -5.42 -29.50 -18.77
C GLY A 199 -5.09 -28.89 -17.41
N TRP A 200 -5.00 -27.55 -17.31
CA TRP A 200 -4.82 -26.86 -16.03
C TRP A 200 -6.15 -26.64 -15.31
N LYS A 201 -6.11 -26.77 -13.98
CA LYS A 201 -7.20 -26.40 -13.07
C LYS A 201 -6.77 -25.20 -12.24
N HIS A 202 -7.61 -24.18 -12.16
CA HIS A 202 -7.32 -22.95 -11.42
C HIS A 202 -8.06 -22.95 -10.08
N LEU A 203 -7.31 -22.88 -8.99
CA LEU A 203 -7.78 -23.00 -7.61
C LEU A 203 -7.38 -21.75 -6.83
N GLY A 204 -8.11 -20.65 -7.03
CA GLY A 204 -7.80 -19.36 -6.42
C GLY A 204 -6.46 -18.81 -6.91
N HIS A 205 -5.48 -18.69 -6.01
CA HIS A 205 -4.13 -18.17 -6.32
C HIS A 205 -3.17 -19.22 -6.89
N SER A 206 -3.59 -20.48 -7.05
CA SER A 206 -2.74 -21.54 -7.58
C SER A 206 -3.36 -22.19 -8.80
N SER A 207 -2.53 -22.56 -9.77
CA SER A 207 -2.92 -23.40 -10.90
C SER A 207 -2.22 -24.74 -10.79
N VAL A 208 -2.96 -25.82 -11.07
CA VAL A 208 -2.44 -27.18 -10.95
C VAL A 208 -2.75 -27.99 -12.20
N THR A 209 -1.84 -28.89 -12.55
CA THR A 209 -2.10 -29.93 -13.55
C THR A 209 -1.26 -31.16 -13.26
N LYS A 210 -1.70 -32.32 -13.75
CA LYS A 210 -0.89 -33.54 -13.81
C LYS A 210 -0.75 -34.08 -15.23
N VAL A 211 -1.24 -33.30 -16.21
CA VAL A 211 -1.23 -33.72 -17.61
C VAL A 211 0.19 -33.58 -18.14
N ILE A 212 0.83 -34.70 -18.47
CA ILE A 212 2.17 -34.71 -19.05
C ILE A 212 2.18 -33.88 -20.34
N GLY A 213 3.19 -33.03 -20.50
CA GLY A 213 3.31 -32.11 -21.63
C GLY A 213 2.44 -30.86 -21.53
N ALA A 214 1.52 -30.75 -20.56
CA ALA A 214 0.87 -29.48 -20.27
C ALA A 214 1.92 -28.45 -19.86
N SER A 215 1.73 -27.20 -20.27
CA SER A 215 2.68 -26.14 -20.03
C SER A 215 2.01 -24.84 -19.63
N LEU A 216 2.80 -23.97 -19.01
CA LEU A 216 2.49 -22.55 -18.89
C LEU A 216 3.64 -21.74 -19.49
N GLU A 217 3.32 -20.61 -20.09
CA GLU A 217 4.29 -19.64 -20.59
C GLU A 217 4.00 -18.28 -19.96
N ALA A 218 5.04 -17.58 -19.50
CA ALA A 218 4.90 -16.25 -18.94
C ALA A 218 5.99 -15.31 -19.46
N SER A 219 5.60 -14.10 -19.87
CA SER A 219 6.54 -13.04 -20.21
C SER A 219 6.89 -12.20 -18.99
N PHE A 220 8.18 -11.89 -18.83
CA PHE A 220 8.68 -11.01 -17.79
C PHE A 220 9.80 -10.11 -18.31
N GLU A 221 10.13 -9.06 -17.56
CA GLU A 221 11.24 -8.16 -17.87
C GLU A 221 12.10 -8.01 -16.62
N GLY A 222 13.40 -8.19 -16.76
CA GLY A 222 14.35 -8.11 -15.65
C GLY A 222 15.40 -9.21 -15.67
N THR A 223 16.21 -9.26 -14.62
CA THR A 223 17.38 -10.17 -14.53
C THR A 223 17.13 -11.42 -13.69
N VAL A 224 15.92 -11.58 -13.14
CA VAL A 224 15.54 -12.67 -12.23
C VAL A 224 14.11 -13.09 -12.51
N VAL A 225 13.83 -14.39 -12.42
CA VAL A 225 12.48 -14.97 -12.39
C VAL A 225 12.36 -16.05 -11.32
N THR A 226 11.23 -16.09 -10.64
CA THR A 226 10.92 -16.94 -9.50
C THR A 226 9.65 -17.70 -9.79
N TRP A 227 9.66 -19.02 -9.68
CA TRP A 227 8.45 -19.83 -9.65
C TRP A 227 8.11 -20.17 -8.21
N LYS A 228 6.91 -19.75 -7.77
CA LYS A 228 6.36 -20.04 -6.44
C LYS A 228 5.25 -21.09 -6.51
N GLY A 229 5.15 -21.90 -5.47
CA GLY A 229 4.12 -22.90 -5.30
C GLY A 229 4.17 -23.55 -3.92
N CYS A 230 3.70 -24.78 -3.83
CA CYS A 230 3.84 -25.64 -2.67
C CYS A 230 4.53 -26.94 -3.06
N LYS A 231 5.17 -27.62 -2.12
CA LYS A 231 5.59 -29.00 -2.30
C LYS A 231 4.38 -29.93 -2.15
N PHE A 232 4.30 -30.94 -3.00
CA PHE A 232 3.33 -32.03 -2.86
C PHE A 232 4.04 -33.38 -2.74
N ASP A 233 3.43 -34.29 -1.99
CA ASP A 233 3.83 -35.70 -1.90
C ASP A 233 3.45 -36.51 -3.15
N ASP A 234 2.71 -35.86 -4.06
CA ASP A 234 2.26 -36.39 -5.34
C ASP A 234 2.75 -35.53 -6.53
N ALA A 235 3.83 -34.76 -6.32
CA ALA A 235 4.38 -33.85 -7.31
C ALA A 235 5.17 -34.53 -8.44
N GLY A 236 5.06 -33.99 -9.66
CA GLY A 236 5.91 -34.36 -10.79
C GLY A 236 7.13 -33.45 -10.92
N ASN A 237 7.90 -33.68 -11.99
CA ASN A 237 8.94 -32.74 -12.41
C ASN A 237 8.41 -31.80 -13.50
N ALA A 238 8.95 -30.59 -13.54
CA ALA A 238 8.71 -29.65 -14.64
C ALA A 238 10.04 -29.24 -15.29
N ARG A 239 10.08 -29.28 -16.61
CA ARG A 239 11.14 -28.62 -17.38
C ARG A 239 10.89 -27.12 -17.37
N VAL A 240 11.91 -26.36 -17.04
CA VAL A 240 11.92 -24.90 -17.11
C VAL A 240 12.79 -24.47 -18.27
N THR A 241 12.21 -23.72 -19.22
CA THR A 241 12.97 -23.05 -20.28
C THR A 241 12.81 -21.53 -20.15
N ILE A 242 13.88 -20.80 -20.45
CA ILE A 242 13.85 -19.33 -20.59
C ILE A 242 14.32 -19.01 -22.01
N ASP A 243 13.51 -18.23 -22.74
CA ASP A 243 13.73 -17.88 -24.15
C ASP A 243 13.98 -19.10 -25.05
N GLY A 244 13.25 -20.19 -24.77
CA GLY A 244 13.36 -21.46 -25.47
C GLY A 244 14.56 -22.32 -25.10
N LYS A 245 15.48 -21.83 -24.26
CA LYS A 245 16.62 -22.61 -23.75
C LYS A 245 16.25 -23.32 -22.45
N GLU A 246 16.52 -24.62 -22.34
CA GLU A 246 16.36 -25.35 -21.09
C GLU A 246 17.34 -24.84 -20.02
N ILE A 247 16.79 -24.46 -18.87
CA ILE A 247 17.54 -23.94 -17.73
C ILE A 247 17.62 -24.97 -16.61
N ALA A 248 16.53 -25.70 -16.36
CA ALA A 248 16.47 -26.69 -15.30
C ALA A 248 15.35 -27.71 -15.53
N VAL A 249 15.50 -28.87 -14.88
CA VAL A 249 14.39 -29.75 -14.54
C VAL A 249 14.18 -29.65 -13.03
N VAL A 250 12.96 -29.30 -12.62
CA VAL A 250 12.66 -28.91 -11.25
C VAL A 250 11.65 -29.87 -10.66
N ASP A 251 12.03 -30.48 -9.54
CA ASP A 251 11.21 -31.39 -8.75
C ASP A 251 10.47 -30.61 -7.66
N GLN A 252 9.13 -30.71 -7.65
CA GLN A 252 8.27 -30.13 -6.61
C GLN A 252 7.96 -31.07 -5.45
N TYR A 253 8.56 -32.26 -5.42
CA TYR A 253 8.31 -33.26 -4.40
C TYR A 253 8.67 -32.77 -2.99
N GLY A 254 7.80 -33.09 -2.04
CA GLY A 254 8.09 -33.09 -0.62
C GLY A 254 7.27 -34.15 0.09
N PRO A 255 7.79 -34.78 1.16
CA PRO A 255 7.10 -35.87 1.85
C PRO A 255 5.79 -35.44 2.56
N LYS A 256 5.51 -34.13 2.62
CA LYS A 256 4.29 -33.54 3.16
C LYS A 256 3.74 -32.51 2.18
N ARG A 257 2.42 -32.49 2.04
CA ARG A 257 1.73 -31.54 1.18
C ARG A 257 1.62 -30.17 1.86
N GLY A 258 1.87 -29.12 1.10
CA GLY A 258 1.55 -27.74 1.50
C GLY A 258 2.72 -26.93 2.06
N ASP A 259 3.91 -27.52 2.20
CA ASP A 259 5.13 -26.75 2.48
C ASP A 259 5.40 -25.77 1.33
N PRO A 260 5.88 -24.55 1.60
CA PRO A 260 6.20 -23.61 0.53
C PRO A 260 7.25 -24.15 -0.43
N PHE A 261 7.05 -23.91 -1.71
CA PHE A 261 8.01 -24.19 -2.77
C PHE A 261 8.42 -22.88 -3.46
N THR A 262 9.70 -22.74 -3.75
CA THR A 262 10.24 -21.63 -4.53
C THR A 262 11.43 -22.13 -5.33
N TRP A 263 11.41 -21.85 -6.63
CA TRP A 263 12.54 -22.00 -7.54
C TRP A 263 12.85 -20.64 -8.16
N GLU A 264 14.12 -20.36 -8.43
CA GLU A 264 14.55 -19.06 -8.92
C GLU A 264 15.68 -19.22 -9.94
N CYS A 265 15.62 -18.43 -11.01
CA CYS A 265 16.70 -18.24 -11.96
C CYS A 265 17.16 -16.79 -11.90
N ARG A 266 18.45 -16.59 -11.60
CA ARG A 266 19.10 -15.28 -11.46
C ARG A 266 20.07 -15.04 -12.63
N ASP A 267 20.63 -13.84 -12.67
CA ASP A 267 21.71 -13.44 -13.59
C ASP A 267 21.33 -13.50 -15.08
N LEU A 268 20.05 -13.31 -15.39
CA LEU A 268 19.59 -13.12 -16.76
C LEU A 268 20.06 -11.76 -17.28
N GLN A 269 20.23 -11.65 -18.59
CA GLN A 269 20.50 -10.35 -19.22
C GLN A 269 19.35 -9.40 -18.91
N ALA A 270 19.64 -8.10 -18.78
CA ALA A 270 18.56 -7.13 -18.58
C ALA A 270 17.72 -7.05 -19.87
N GLY A 271 16.45 -7.41 -19.80
CA GLY A 271 15.57 -7.37 -20.95
C GLY A 271 14.29 -8.16 -20.75
N LYS A 272 13.54 -8.31 -21.85
CA LYS A 272 12.33 -9.11 -21.88
C LYS A 272 12.68 -10.58 -22.10
N HIS A 273 12.01 -11.45 -21.36
CA HIS A 273 12.21 -12.88 -21.37
C HIS A 273 10.87 -13.62 -21.34
N THR A 274 10.88 -14.86 -21.79
CA THR A 274 9.75 -15.78 -21.67
C THR A 274 10.16 -17.02 -20.91
N ILE A 275 9.55 -17.26 -19.75
CA ILE A 275 9.67 -18.53 -19.02
C ILE A 275 8.57 -19.48 -19.47
N LYS A 276 8.92 -20.75 -19.67
CA LYS A 276 7.96 -21.83 -19.90
C LYS A 276 8.20 -22.97 -18.92
N LEU A 277 7.13 -23.43 -18.28
CA LEU A 277 7.14 -24.63 -17.46
C LEU A 277 6.40 -25.73 -18.23
N THR A 278 6.99 -26.90 -18.39
CA THR A 278 6.37 -28.05 -19.05
C THR A 278 6.39 -29.26 -18.12
N VAL A 279 5.24 -29.86 -17.85
CA VAL A 279 5.12 -31.05 -17.01
C VAL A 279 5.77 -32.25 -17.69
N LEU A 280 6.65 -32.94 -16.96
CA LEU A 280 7.43 -34.08 -17.44
C LEU A 280 6.86 -35.40 -16.96
N ALA A 281 7.13 -36.46 -17.73
CA ALA A 281 6.81 -37.84 -17.35
C ALA A 281 7.72 -38.35 -16.23
N GLU A 282 8.92 -37.79 -16.11
CA GLU A 282 9.80 -38.04 -14.98
C GLU A 282 9.25 -37.39 -13.71
N LYS A 283 9.40 -38.09 -12.58
CA LYS A 283 9.07 -37.60 -11.24
C LYS A 283 10.02 -38.20 -10.23
N ASN A 284 10.03 -37.64 -9.02
CA ASN A 284 10.66 -38.27 -7.88
C ASN A 284 10.15 -39.73 -7.70
N PRO A 285 11.02 -40.73 -7.46
CA PRO A 285 10.60 -42.11 -7.21
C PRO A 285 9.58 -42.23 -6.07
N ASP A 286 9.72 -41.40 -5.03
CA ASP A 286 8.85 -41.41 -3.84
C ASP A 286 7.54 -40.62 -4.02
N SER A 287 7.39 -39.91 -5.15
CA SER A 287 6.16 -39.20 -5.46
C SER A 287 5.05 -40.14 -5.90
N LYS A 288 3.81 -39.84 -5.54
CA LYS A 288 2.63 -40.64 -5.92
C LYS A 288 2.16 -40.41 -7.35
N GLU A 289 2.34 -39.21 -7.90
CA GLU A 289 1.77 -38.75 -9.18
C GLU A 289 2.69 -37.71 -9.85
N HIS A 290 2.19 -37.02 -10.88
CA HIS A 290 2.92 -36.03 -11.68
C HIS A 290 2.37 -34.60 -11.51
N TRP A 291 1.81 -34.28 -10.34
CA TRP A 291 1.20 -32.96 -10.15
C TRP A 291 2.24 -31.84 -10.15
N ILE A 292 1.98 -30.80 -10.93
CA ILE A 292 2.70 -29.54 -10.89
C ILE A 292 1.74 -28.45 -10.42
N ASN A 293 2.23 -27.59 -9.54
CA ASN A 293 1.47 -26.43 -9.07
C ASN A 293 2.25 -25.12 -9.19
N VAL A 294 1.52 -24.06 -9.50
CA VAL A 294 2.06 -22.73 -9.74
C VAL A 294 1.21 -21.73 -8.99
N GLY A 295 1.72 -21.27 -7.85
CA GLY A 295 1.16 -20.18 -7.07
C GLY A 295 1.55 -18.79 -7.63
N GLY A 296 2.59 -18.73 -8.45
CA GLY A 296 3.00 -17.52 -9.15
C GLY A 296 4.31 -17.70 -9.90
N ILE A 297 4.53 -16.85 -10.90
CA ILE A 297 5.81 -16.61 -11.53
C ILE A 297 6.14 -15.16 -11.20
N ASP A 298 7.23 -14.85 -10.50
CA ASP A 298 7.61 -13.51 -10.02
C ASP A 298 9.00 -13.08 -10.53
N PRO A 299 9.15 -11.89 -11.12
CA PRO A 299 8.05 -11.04 -11.53
C PRO A 299 7.31 -11.74 -12.68
N PRO A 300 5.97 -11.83 -12.69
CA PRO A 300 5.31 -11.71 -13.96
C PRO A 300 5.28 -10.21 -14.20
N ALA A 301 5.77 -9.71 -15.31
CA ALA A 301 5.75 -8.26 -15.55
C ALA A 301 4.30 -7.79 -15.79
N TYR A 302 3.47 -7.74 -14.75
CA TYR A 302 2.26 -6.95 -14.77
C TYR A 302 2.70 -5.51 -14.51
N ALA A 303 2.87 -4.75 -15.58
CA ALA A 303 3.31 -3.34 -15.54
C ALA A 303 2.31 -2.39 -14.85
N GLY A 304 1.22 -2.92 -14.30
CA GLY A 304 0.14 -2.13 -13.75
C GLY A 304 -0.77 -1.54 -14.82
N PRO A 305 -1.91 -0.97 -14.42
CA PRO A 305 -2.63 -0.01 -15.25
C PRO A 305 -1.73 1.19 -15.58
N MET A 306 -1.87 1.72 -16.80
CA MET A 306 -1.25 2.98 -17.19
C MET A 306 -2.24 4.13 -17.06
N PHE A 307 -1.79 5.23 -16.45
CA PHE A 307 -2.57 6.46 -16.29
C PHE A 307 -1.88 7.64 -16.97
N ASP A 308 -2.60 8.75 -17.08
CA ASP A 308 -2.10 10.02 -17.56
C ASP A 308 -2.41 11.10 -16.52
N ALA A 309 -1.37 11.68 -15.90
CA ALA A 309 -1.55 12.68 -14.85
C ALA A 309 -2.30 13.94 -15.35
N ALA A 310 -2.29 14.23 -16.65
CA ALA A 310 -3.02 15.37 -17.24
C ALA A 310 -4.54 15.18 -17.21
N THR A 311 -5.02 13.94 -17.29
CA THR A 311 -6.45 13.62 -17.40
C THR A 311 -6.99 12.77 -16.25
N MET A 312 -6.11 12.29 -15.37
CA MET A 312 -6.48 11.45 -14.24
C MET A 312 -7.34 12.23 -13.24
N ASP A 313 -8.61 11.88 -13.22
CA ASP A 313 -9.59 12.30 -12.23
C ASP A 313 -10.32 11.05 -11.71
N GLY A 314 -10.56 11.01 -10.41
CA GLY A 314 -11.10 9.82 -9.76
C GLY A 314 -12.17 10.16 -8.76
N SER A 315 -13.15 9.27 -8.64
CA SER A 315 -14.23 9.36 -7.68
C SER A 315 -14.02 8.39 -6.54
N ILE A 316 -14.42 8.80 -5.33
CA ILE A 316 -14.47 7.89 -4.19
C ILE A 316 -15.57 6.87 -4.44
N VAL A 317 -15.25 5.59 -4.23
CA VAL A 317 -16.21 4.49 -4.30
C VAL A 317 -16.56 4.07 -2.86
N PRO A 318 -17.84 4.11 -2.47
CA PRO A 318 -18.28 3.58 -1.19
C PRO A 318 -17.94 2.09 -1.08
N THR A 319 -17.42 1.68 0.07
CA THR A 319 -17.08 0.28 0.35
C THR A 319 -17.55 -0.08 1.74
N ASP A 320 -18.22 -1.23 1.86
CA ASP A 320 -18.79 -1.73 3.11
C ASP A 320 -18.18 -3.07 3.53
N GLY A 321 -18.26 -3.36 4.83
CA GLY A 321 -17.83 -4.62 5.42
C GLY A 321 -16.52 -4.53 6.20
N ALA A 322 -16.23 -5.58 6.97
CA ALA A 322 -15.10 -5.63 7.92
C ALA A 322 -13.71 -5.45 7.28
N MET A 323 -13.62 -5.61 5.96
CA MET A 323 -12.39 -5.50 5.17
C MET A 323 -12.49 -4.40 4.09
N ALA A 324 -13.44 -3.46 4.20
CA ALA A 324 -13.61 -2.36 3.27
C ALA A 324 -12.48 -1.33 3.41
N PRO A 325 -11.67 -1.03 2.37
CA PRO A 325 -10.49 -0.17 2.49
C PRO A 325 -10.81 1.19 3.15
N LEU A 326 -9.80 1.86 3.71
CA LEU A 326 -10.05 3.19 4.27
C LEU A 326 -10.54 4.14 3.17
N LEU A 327 -9.95 4.03 1.99
CA LEU A 327 -10.32 4.75 0.78
C LEU A 327 -10.25 3.81 -0.42
N MET A 328 -11.31 3.78 -1.23
CA MET A 328 -11.30 3.23 -2.58
C MET A 328 -11.63 4.35 -3.55
N MET A 329 -10.88 4.44 -4.64
CA MET A 329 -11.14 5.37 -5.73
C MET A 329 -11.16 4.64 -7.06
N GLU A 330 -12.05 5.06 -7.94
CA GLU A 330 -12.14 4.57 -9.32
C GLU A 330 -11.64 5.63 -10.30
N PHE A 331 -10.79 5.19 -11.21
CA PHE A 331 -10.19 5.99 -12.26
C PHE A 331 -10.48 5.36 -13.62
N THR A 332 -10.29 6.13 -14.68
CA THR A 332 -10.23 5.60 -16.04
C THR A 332 -8.76 5.58 -16.48
N ASN A 333 -8.27 4.42 -16.90
CA ASN A 333 -6.90 4.27 -17.38
C ASN A 333 -6.76 4.78 -18.83
N THR A 334 -5.54 4.79 -19.39
CA THR A 334 -5.28 5.26 -20.77
C THR A 334 -5.97 4.43 -21.85
N ASP A 335 -6.42 3.21 -21.52
CA ASP A 335 -7.15 2.33 -22.44
C ASP A 335 -8.68 2.48 -22.32
N GLY A 336 -9.15 3.46 -21.54
CA GLY A 336 -10.58 3.69 -21.30
C GLY A 336 -11.23 2.74 -20.28
N LYS A 337 -10.45 1.89 -19.60
CA LYS A 337 -10.97 0.92 -18.61
C LYS A 337 -11.08 1.54 -17.23
N LYS A 338 -12.13 1.15 -16.49
CA LYS A 338 -12.27 1.47 -15.07
C LYS A 338 -11.28 0.67 -14.24
N VAL A 339 -10.50 1.37 -13.42
CA VAL A 339 -9.48 0.78 -12.56
C VAL A 339 -9.64 1.35 -11.16
N ARG A 340 -9.63 0.47 -10.16
CA ARG A 340 -9.77 0.85 -8.77
C ARG A 340 -8.41 0.89 -8.09
N LEU A 341 -8.10 2.01 -7.44
CA LEU A 341 -6.97 2.14 -6.55
C LEU A 341 -7.47 2.31 -5.12
N ARG A 342 -6.78 1.72 -4.15
CA ARG A 342 -7.13 1.82 -2.73
C ARG A 342 -6.00 2.40 -1.92
N ASP A 343 -6.25 2.72 -0.66
CA ASP A 343 -5.20 3.14 0.26
C ASP A 343 -4.18 2.02 0.51
N TYR A 344 -2.90 2.39 0.53
CA TYR A 344 -1.80 1.47 0.81
C TYR A 344 -2.01 0.73 2.13
N GLY A 345 -2.54 1.38 3.16
CA GLY A 345 -2.75 0.80 4.49
C GLY A 345 -3.54 -0.51 4.48
N THR A 346 -4.51 -0.66 3.57
CA THR A 346 -5.39 -1.84 3.50
C THR A 346 -5.12 -2.78 2.33
N ALA A 347 -4.18 -2.44 1.45
CA ALA A 347 -3.80 -3.30 0.34
C ALA A 347 -3.09 -4.58 0.79
N GLY A 348 -3.24 -5.65 0.01
CA GLY A 348 -2.59 -6.94 0.21
C GLY A 348 -3.05 -7.71 1.43
N GLU A 349 -4.08 -7.24 2.15
CA GLU A 349 -4.55 -7.83 3.40
C GLU A 349 -5.04 -9.28 3.22
N GLY A 350 -5.50 -9.63 2.02
CA GLY A 350 -5.90 -11.00 1.65
C GLY A 350 -4.80 -11.86 1.04
N GLY A 351 -3.52 -11.51 1.19
CA GLY A 351 -2.42 -12.19 0.48
C GLY A 351 -2.42 -11.89 -1.02
N VAL A 352 -2.88 -10.70 -1.38
CA VAL A 352 -3.03 -10.27 -2.78
C VAL A 352 -1.85 -9.38 -3.15
N HIS A 353 -1.33 -9.56 -4.36
CA HIS A 353 -0.24 -8.73 -4.87
C HIS A 353 -0.76 -7.31 -5.11
N TYR A 354 0.09 -6.31 -4.86
CA TYR A 354 -0.25 -4.92 -5.13
C TYR A 354 0.94 -4.15 -5.70
N LEU A 355 0.63 -3.06 -6.39
CA LEU A 355 1.58 -2.13 -6.99
C LEU A 355 1.30 -0.71 -6.49
N SER A 356 2.33 -0.08 -5.94
CA SER A 356 2.40 1.34 -5.58
C SER A 356 3.20 2.18 -6.57
N TRP A 357 4.07 1.52 -7.36
CA TRP A 357 4.79 2.13 -8.47
C TRP A 357 4.07 1.83 -9.78
N LEU A 358 3.26 2.79 -10.23
CA LEU A 358 2.40 2.65 -11.41
C LEU A 358 3.01 3.35 -12.62
N LYS A 359 2.58 3.00 -13.83
CA LYS A 359 2.94 3.75 -15.04
C LYS A 359 2.02 4.97 -15.17
N VAL A 360 2.59 6.16 -15.07
CA VAL A 360 1.83 7.42 -15.18
C VAL A 360 2.57 8.36 -16.12
N ARG A 361 1.90 8.77 -17.21
CA ARG A 361 2.43 9.73 -18.18
C ARG A 361 2.23 11.17 -17.69
N HIS A 362 3.00 12.09 -18.25
CA HIS A 362 2.92 13.53 -17.97
C HIS A 362 3.13 13.94 -16.50
N VAL A 363 3.81 13.08 -15.73
CA VAL A 363 4.29 13.43 -14.39
C VAL A 363 5.59 14.21 -14.54
N LYS A 364 5.65 15.41 -13.98
CA LYS A 364 6.88 16.20 -13.91
C LYS A 364 7.66 15.76 -12.67
N PRO A 365 8.93 15.33 -12.79
CA PRO A 365 9.77 15.11 -11.63
C PRO A 365 9.92 16.40 -10.83
N ALA A 366 9.89 16.31 -9.49
CA ALA A 366 10.18 17.44 -8.62
C ALA A 366 11.48 17.15 -7.83
N PRO A 367 12.47 18.06 -7.85
CA PRO A 367 13.65 17.90 -7.04
C PRO A 367 13.31 18.04 -5.55
N PHE A 368 14.16 17.49 -4.70
CA PHE A 368 14.09 17.74 -3.26
C PHE A 368 14.32 19.22 -2.94
N SER A 369 13.55 19.74 -1.99
CA SER A 369 13.79 21.03 -1.33
C SER A 369 13.18 21.00 0.07
N GLU A 370 13.61 21.89 0.96
CA GLU A 370 13.01 22.02 2.31
C GLU A 370 11.51 22.34 2.24
N ALA A 371 11.09 23.09 1.22
CA ALA A 371 9.70 23.45 0.98
C ALA A 371 8.88 22.31 0.35
N ASN A 372 9.52 21.32 -0.28
CA ASN A 372 8.88 20.15 -0.87
C ASN A 372 9.69 18.86 -0.58
N PRO A 373 9.68 18.41 0.69
CA PRO A 373 10.51 17.28 1.10
C PRO A 373 10.03 15.94 0.53
N LEU A 374 8.74 15.82 0.15
CA LEU A 374 8.21 14.63 -0.50
C LEU A 374 8.52 14.56 -2.00
N ARG A 375 9.09 15.63 -2.60
CA ARG A 375 9.46 15.63 -4.02
C ARG A 375 8.25 15.31 -4.92
N SER A 376 7.04 15.62 -4.45
CA SER A 376 5.83 15.35 -5.21
C SER A 376 5.46 16.56 -6.06
N SER A 377 4.86 16.30 -7.21
CA SER A 377 4.34 17.30 -8.12
C SER A 377 2.84 17.13 -8.31
N ARG A 378 2.17 18.20 -8.74
CA ARG A 378 0.78 18.14 -9.17
C ARG A 378 0.73 18.31 -10.68
N SER A 379 -0.25 17.68 -11.30
CA SER A 379 -0.56 17.98 -12.70
C SER A 379 -1.15 19.39 -12.77
N THR A 380 -0.61 20.23 -13.64
CA THR A 380 -1.28 21.45 -14.06
C THR A 380 -2.39 21.03 -15.00
N ARG A 381 -3.65 21.08 -14.56
CA ARG A 381 -4.80 20.94 -15.46
C ARG A 381 -4.76 22.03 -16.53
#